data_AF-A0A538NPF5-F1
#
_entry.id   AF-A0A538NPF5-F1
#
_cell.length_a   1.000
_cell.length_b   1.000
_cell.length_c   1.000
_cell.angle_alpha   90.00
_cell.angle_beta   90.00
_cell.angle_gamma   90.00
#
_symmetry.space_group_name_H-M   'P 1'
#
loop_
_entity.id
_entity.type
_entity.pdbx_description
1 polymer ?
#
loop_
_entity_poly.entity_id
_entity_poly.type
_entity_poly.pdbx_seq_one_letter_code
_entity_poly.pdbx_strand_id
1 'polypeptide(L)'
;NYQALQENLARLRSMKIDGEPLEVFGLPMPRRIVREDLVLPASYANFYIANNCVLLPTFADPMDEPARETLQKLFPDRKVIGIDCRELIWGLGTFHCLTQQQPAL
;
A
#
# COMPACT_ATOMS: atom_id res chain seq x y z
N ASN A 1 13.78 3.10 6.25
CA ASN A 1 13.47 1.66 6.44
C ASN A 1 14.07 0.76 5.35
N TYR A 2 15.13 1.18 4.63
CA TYR A 2 15.63 0.45 3.46
C TYR A 2 16.06 -1.00 3.77
N GLN A 3 16.93 -1.20 4.76
CA GLN A 3 17.45 -2.53 5.10
C GLN A 3 16.35 -3.52 5.46
N ALA A 4 15.43 -3.14 6.36
CA ALA A 4 14.31 -3.99 6.77
C ALA A 4 13.41 -4.40 5.57
N LEU A 5 13.18 -3.48 4.63
CA LEU A 5 12.41 -3.79 3.43
C LEU A 5 13.14 -4.75 2.48
N GLN A 6 14.47 -4.62 2.34
CA GLN A 6 15.28 -5.56 1.55
C GLN A 6 15.31 -6.95 2.16
N GLU A 7 15.43 -7.06 3.49
CA GLU A 7 15.35 -8.34 4.21
C GLU A 7 14.00 -9.01 4.01
N ASN A 8 12.89 -8.25 4.13
CA ASN A 8 11.55 -8.77 3.88
C ASN A 8 11.34 -9.17 2.42
N LEU A 9 11.86 -8.40 1.46
CA LEU A 9 11.80 -8.74 0.04
C LEU A 9 12.54 -10.06 -0.26
N ALA A 10 13.72 -10.25 0.33
CA ALA A 10 14.48 -11.51 0.19
C ALA A 10 13.70 -12.69 0.76
N ARG A 11 13.06 -12.52 1.93
CA ARG A 11 12.19 -13.55 2.54
C ARG A 11 11.03 -13.89 1.60
N LEU A 12 10.27 -12.90 1.13
CA LEU A 12 9.13 -13.10 0.21
C LEU A 12 9.55 -13.83 -1.08
N ARG A 13 10.69 -13.48 -1.67
CA ARG A 13 11.22 -14.14 -2.88
C ARG A 13 11.65 -15.59 -2.67
N SER A 14 11.92 -15.99 -1.43
CA SER A 14 12.25 -17.38 -1.08
C SER A 14 11.03 -18.22 -0.69
N MET A 15 9.86 -17.59 -0.48
CA MET A 15 8.64 -18.25 -0.05
C MET A 15 7.94 -18.98 -1.19
N LYS A 16 7.21 -20.03 -0.83
CA LYS A 16 6.38 -20.84 -1.72
C LYS A 16 5.01 -21.07 -1.11
N ILE A 17 3.97 -21.10 -1.94
CA ILE A 17 2.62 -21.54 -1.60
C ILE A 17 2.31 -22.76 -2.46
N ASP A 18 1.90 -23.86 -1.82
CA ASP A 18 1.59 -25.14 -2.50
C ASP A 18 2.72 -25.66 -3.41
N GLY A 19 3.96 -25.36 -3.05
CA GLY A 19 5.16 -25.75 -3.79
C GLY A 19 5.63 -24.75 -4.86
N GLU A 20 4.79 -23.79 -5.22
CA GLU A 20 5.07 -22.76 -6.24
C GLU A 20 5.61 -21.47 -5.61
N PRO A 21 6.58 -20.79 -6.25
CA PRO A 21 7.14 -19.55 -5.72
C PRO A 21 6.10 -18.41 -5.72
N LEU A 22 6.18 -17.54 -4.72
CA LEU A 22 5.37 -16.32 -4.70
C LEU A 22 5.74 -15.39 -5.85
N GLU A 23 4.72 -14.85 -6.53
CA GLU A 23 4.90 -13.69 -7.38
C GLU A 23 4.95 -12.42 -6.50
N VAL A 24 6.07 -11.70 -6.57
CA VAL A 24 6.33 -10.56 -5.67
C VAL A 24 6.42 -9.27 -6.47
N PHE A 25 5.42 -8.41 -6.30
CA PHE A 25 5.40 -7.07 -6.87
C PHE A 25 5.81 -6.02 -5.84
N GLY A 26 6.71 -5.12 -6.23
CA GLY A 26 7.14 -4.01 -5.39
C GLY A 26 6.20 -2.81 -5.53
N LEU A 27 5.86 -2.18 -4.41
CA LEU A 27 5.33 -0.82 -4.40
C LEU A 27 6.45 0.16 -4.02
N PRO A 28 6.46 1.38 -4.60
CA PRO A 28 7.40 2.41 -4.16
C PRO A 28 7.12 2.80 -2.71
N MET A 29 8.09 3.47 -2.08
CA MET A 29 7.87 4.12 -0.79
C MET A 29 7.59 5.61 -1.02
N PRO A 30 6.60 6.21 -0.35
CA PRO A 30 6.47 7.67 -0.35
C PRO A 30 7.69 8.32 0.32
N ARG A 31 7.94 9.60 0.04
CA ARG A 31 8.92 10.38 0.80
C ARG A 31 8.56 10.40 2.28
N ARG A 32 9.59 10.53 3.13
CA ARG A 32 9.43 10.66 4.58
C ARG A 32 8.56 11.89 4.89
N ILE A 33 7.48 11.68 5.63
CA ILE A 33 6.61 12.75 6.14
C ILE A 33 6.93 12.94 7.62
N VAL A 34 7.13 14.20 8.03
CA VAL A 34 7.42 14.57 9.42
C VAL A 34 6.44 15.68 9.84
N ARG A 35 5.79 15.52 11.00
CA ARG A 35 4.90 16.52 11.60
C ARG A 35 5.13 16.49 13.11
N GLU A 36 5.37 17.67 13.70
CA GLU A 36 5.65 17.82 15.15
C GLU A 36 6.73 16.84 15.65
N ASP A 37 7.86 16.79 14.94
CA ASP A 37 9.00 15.89 15.19
C ASP A 37 8.70 14.38 15.08
N LEU A 38 7.46 14.01 14.76
CA LEU A 38 7.03 12.63 14.56
C LEU A 38 7.15 12.24 13.08
N VAL A 39 7.77 11.09 12.83
CA VAL A 39 7.78 10.47 11.49
C VAL A 39 6.48 9.70 11.29
N LEU A 40 5.71 10.08 10.27
CA LEU A 40 4.44 9.43 9.99
C LEU A 40 4.65 8.14 9.18
N PRO A 41 3.90 7.06 9.49
CA PRO A 41 4.09 5.74 8.87
C PRO A 41 3.42 5.65 7.48
N ALA A 42 3.70 6.61 6.60
CA ALA A 42 3.12 6.64 5.25
C ALA A 42 3.56 5.42 4.42
N SER A 43 2.59 4.73 3.83
CA SER A 43 2.83 3.56 2.98
C SER A 43 1.66 3.36 2.01
N TYR A 44 1.97 3.17 0.72
CA TYR A 44 0.97 2.80 -0.29
C TYR A 44 0.39 1.41 -0.07
N ALA A 45 1.09 0.54 0.68
CA ALA A 45 0.61 -0.81 0.99
C ALA A 45 -0.59 -0.84 1.94
N ASN A 46 -0.99 0.29 2.53
CA ASN A 46 -2.14 0.40 3.42
C ASN A 46 -3.45 0.74 2.66
N PHE A 47 -3.57 0.24 1.42
CA PHE A 47 -4.75 0.37 0.56
C PHE A 47 -5.90 -0.54 1.02
N TYR A 48 -7.13 -0.24 0.57
CA TYR A 48 -8.30 -1.07 0.81
C TYR A 48 -8.89 -1.59 -0.51
N ILE A 49 -9.18 -2.89 -0.58
CA ILE A 49 -9.86 -3.51 -1.71
C ILE A 49 -11.36 -3.57 -1.41
N ALA A 50 -12.15 -2.78 -2.13
CA ALA A 50 -13.61 -2.86 -2.13
C ALA A 50 -14.11 -3.76 -3.28
N ASN A 51 -15.43 -3.91 -3.39
CA ASN A 51 -16.04 -4.78 -4.40
C ASN A 51 -15.53 -4.45 -5.82
N ASN A 52 -15.60 -3.18 -6.23
CA ASN A 52 -15.32 -2.74 -7.60
C ASN A 52 -14.16 -1.73 -7.71
N CYS A 53 -13.49 -1.42 -6.60
CA CYS A 53 -12.41 -0.44 -6.58
C CYS A 53 -11.34 -0.77 -5.54
N VAL A 54 -10.19 -0.12 -5.68
CA VAL A 54 -9.11 -0.13 -4.70
C VAL A 54 -8.90 1.31 -4.23
N LEU A 55 -9.02 1.56 -2.93
CA LEU A 55 -8.75 2.86 -2.34
C LEU A 55 -7.27 2.93 -1.97
N LEU A 56 -6.52 3.76 -2.69
CA LEU A 56 -5.09 3.96 -2.52
C LEU A 56 -4.84 5.24 -1.71
N PRO A 57 -4.14 5.18 -0.55
CA PRO A 57 -3.73 6.39 0.14
C PRO A 57 -2.70 7.15 -0.71
N THR A 58 -2.89 8.46 -0.90
CA THR A 58 -1.92 9.34 -1.57
C THR A 58 -1.40 10.39 -0.61
N PHE A 59 -0.22 10.93 -0.89
CA PHE A 59 0.52 11.78 0.04
C PHE A 59 1.04 13.09 -0.58
N ALA A 60 0.50 13.49 -1.74
CA ALA A 60 1.03 14.58 -2.57
C ALA A 60 2.52 14.35 -2.90
N ASP A 61 2.83 13.11 -3.27
CA ASP A 61 4.17 12.61 -3.52
C ASP A 61 4.29 12.12 -4.97
N PRO A 62 5.44 12.33 -5.65
CA PRO A 62 5.64 11.83 -7.00
C PRO A 62 5.46 10.32 -7.15
N MET A 63 5.60 9.54 -6.06
CA MET A 63 5.37 8.09 -6.05
C MET A 63 3.89 7.69 -5.96
N ASP A 64 2.96 8.64 -5.77
CA ASP A 64 1.51 8.38 -5.74
C ASP A 64 1.09 7.71 -7.06
N GLU A 65 1.54 8.25 -8.19
CA GLU A 65 1.17 7.77 -9.52
C GLU A 65 1.82 6.42 -9.88
N PRO A 66 3.14 6.20 -9.69
CA PRO A 66 3.75 4.87 -9.82
C PRO A 66 3.09 3.79 -8.94
N ALA A 67 2.67 4.13 -7.71
CA ALA A 67 1.95 3.21 -6.85
C ALA A 67 0.56 2.88 -7.44
N ARG A 68 -0.16 3.91 -7.92
CA ARG A 68 -1.45 3.76 -8.59
C ARG A 68 -1.36 2.88 -9.83
N GLU A 69 -0.38 3.12 -10.69
CA GLU A 69 -0.16 2.33 -11.91
C GLU A 69 0.15 0.87 -11.61
N THR A 70 1.00 0.62 -10.61
CA THR A 70 1.32 -0.75 -10.18
C THR A 70 0.07 -1.48 -9.73
N LEU A 71 -0.72 -0.87 -8.84
CA LEU A 71 -1.97 -1.47 -8.37
C LEU A 71 -2.99 -1.62 -9.50
N GLN A 72 -3.06 -0.67 -10.44
CA GLN A 72 -4.02 -0.76 -11.54
C GLN A 72 -3.72 -1.92 -12.49
N LYS A 73 -2.44 -2.24 -12.70
CA LYS A 73 -2.02 -3.44 -13.45
C LYS A 73 -2.39 -4.73 -12.73
N LEU A 74 -2.29 -4.76 -11.40
CA LEU A 74 -2.60 -5.93 -10.57
C LEU A 74 -4.11 -6.15 -10.34
N PHE A 75 -4.90 -5.08 -10.43
CA PHE A 75 -6.36 -5.12 -10.30
C PHE A 75 -7.04 -4.61 -11.57
N PRO A 76 -6.92 -5.31 -12.71
CA PRO A 76 -7.42 -4.81 -14.00
C PRO A 76 -8.94 -4.57 -14.02
N ASP A 77 -9.70 -5.36 -13.25
CA ASP A 77 -11.16 -5.27 -13.19
C ASP A 77 -11.67 -4.28 -12.13
N ARG A 78 -10.77 -3.58 -11.42
CA ARG A 78 -11.12 -2.59 -10.39
C ARG A 78 -10.54 -1.24 -10.71
N LYS A 79 -11.28 -0.18 -10.40
CA LYS A 79 -10.76 1.18 -10.47
C LYS A 79 -9.86 1.46 -9.27
N VAL A 80 -8.60 1.82 -9.49
CA VAL A 80 -7.73 2.33 -8.41
C VAL A 80 -7.99 3.82 -8.21
N ILE A 81 -8.47 4.19 -7.02
CA ILE A 81 -8.86 5.54 -6.64
C ILE A 81 -7.87 6.06 -5.60
N GLY A 82 -7.07 7.05 -5.98
CA GLY A 82 -6.19 7.77 -5.05
C GLY A 82 -6.98 8.76 -4.20
N ILE A 83 -6.75 8.78 -2.90
CA ILE A 83 -7.39 9.70 -1.96
C ILE A 83 -6.31 10.28 -1.04
N ASP A 84 -6.27 11.62 -0.92
CA ASP A 84 -5.28 12.33 -0.12
C ASP A 84 -5.43 11.97 1.37
N CYS A 85 -4.38 11.36 1.91
CA CYS A 85 -4.31 10.86 3.28
C CYS A 85 -3.36 11.66 4.16
N ARG A 86 -2.88 12.84 3.76
CA ARG A 86 -1.93 13.63 4.55
C ARG A 86 -2.44 14.03 5.94
N GLU A 87 -3.74 14.34 6.05
CA GLU A 87 -4.36 14.57 7.36
C GLU A 87 -4.71 13.26 8.07
N LEU A 88 -5.08 12.22 7.32
CA LEU A 88 -5.47 10.93 7.89
C LEU A 88 -4.30 10.22 8.57
N ILE A 89 -3.13 10.22 7.93
CA ILE A 89 -1.91 9.55 8.40
C ILE A 89 -1.36 10.19 9.69
N TRP A 90 -1.83 11.38 10.07
CA TRP A 90 -1.55 11.95 11.39
C TRP A 90 -2.09 11.07 12.52
N GLY A 91 -3.19 10.34 12.29
CA GLY A 91 -3.70 9.29 13.16
C GLY A 91 -2.90 7.97 13.11
N LEU A 92 -1.74 7.95 12.45
CA LEU A 92 -0.80 6.83 12.32
C LEU A 92 -1.31 5.62 11.52
N GLY A 93 -2.34 5.82 10.68
CA GLY A 93 -2.88 4.80 9.78
C GLY A 93 -3.66 5.40 8.61
N THR A 94 -4.01 4.58 7.61
CA THR A 94 -4.86 4.98 6.47
C THR A 94 -6.00 3.97 6.25
N PHE A 95 -6.39 3.68 5.00
CA PHE A 95 -7.63 2.96 4.70
C PHE A 95 -7.71 1.58 5.30
N HIS A 96 -6.69 0.73 5.09
CA HIS A 96 -6.72 -0.64 5.61
C HIS A 96 -6.87 -0.68 7.15
N CYS A 97 -6.36 0.32 7.86
CA CYS A 97 -6.46 0.39 9.32
C CYS A 97 -7.87 0.78 9.82
N LEU A 98 -8.66 1.46 8.99
CA LEU A 98 -9.94 2.07 9.37
C LEU A 98 -11.15 1.25 8.90
N THR A 99 -10.95 0.41 7.89
CA THR A 99 -12.01 -0.37 7.25
C THR A 99 -12.04 -1.81 7.75
N GLN A 100 -13.23 -2.42 7.77
CA GLN A 100 -13.40 -3.86 7.98
C GLN A 100 -14.38 -4.39 6.90
N GLN A 101 -13.91 -5.29 6.04
CA GLN A 101 -14.78 -5.92 5.05
C GLN A 101 -15.63 -7.01 5.69
N GLN A 102 -16.89 -7.08 5.28
CA GLN A 102 -17.78 -8.19 5.58
C GLN A 102 -18.07 -8.93 4.26
N PRO A 103 -17.66 -10.21 4.13
CA PRO A 103 -17.99 -11.01 2.95
C PRO A 103 -19.50 -11.10 2.73
N ALA A 104 -19.91 -11.15 1.46
CA ALA A 104 -21.26 -11.51 1.10
C ALA A 104 -21.52 -12.99 1.47
N LEU A 105 -22.79 -13.32 1.71
CA LEU A 105 -23.25 -14.68 2.00
C LEU A 105 -23.15 -15.59 0.77
#